data_AF-A0A480A3I4-F1
#
_entry.id   AF-A0A480A3I4-F1
#
_cell.length_a   1.000
_cell.length_b   1.000
_cell.length_c   1.000
_cell.angle_alpha   90.00
_cell.angle_beta   90.00
_cell.angle_gamma   90.00
#
_symmetry.space_group_name_H-M   'P 1'
#
loop_
_entity.id
_entity.type
_entity.pdbx_description
1 polymer ?
#
loop_
_entity_poly.entity_id
_entity_poly.type
_entity_poly.pdbx_seq_one_letter_code
_entity_poly.pdbx_strand_id
1 'polypeptide(L)' 'MTNNLISANRLQIWTEHFTIKNGEIIGITSIGEATSRLLMFNTASRVRSRQLLITQKLYYL' A
#
# COMPACT_ATOMS: atom_id res chain seq x y z
N MET A 1 -1.11 11.23 -32.52
CA MET A 1 -1.00 10.27 -31.39
C MET A 1 -0.13 10.92 -30.33
N THR A 2 -0.73 11.61 -29.36
CA THR A 2 0.01 12.28 -28.28
C THR A 2 0.35 11.23 -27.22
N ASN A 3 1.63 10.89 -27.11
CA ASN A 3 2.17 10.14 -25.98
C ASN A 3 2.10 11.02 -24.73
N ASN A 4 0.94 11.02 -24.08
CA ASN A 4 0.73 11.67 -22.81
C ASN A 4 1.36 10.80 -21.70
N LEU A 5 2.68 10.89 -21.55
CA LEU A 5 3.41 10.39 -20.38
C LEU A 5 3.21 11.34 -19.17
N ILE A 6 1.96 11.78 -18.95
CA ILE A 6 1.58 12.41 -17.68
C ILE A 6 1.30 11.26 -16.72
N SER A 7 2.28 10.94 -15.87
CA SER A 7 2.21 10.09 -14.69
C SER A 7 0.78 9.64 -14.26
N ALA A 8 0.24 8.59 -14.88
CA ALA A 8 -1.11 8.07 -14.58
C ALA A 8 -1.23 7.45 -13.18
N ASN A 9 -0.13 7.38 -12.43
CA ASN A 9 -0.05 6.78 -11.11
C ASN A 9 -0.62 7.68 -9.98
N ARG A 10 -0.82 8.98 -10.22
CA ARG A 10 -1.40 9.89 -9.21
C ARG A 10 -2.93 9.88 -9.16
N LEU A 11 -3.60 9.12 -10.03
CA LEU A 11 -5.05 8.97 -10.05
C LEU A 11 -5.55 7.70 -9.35
N GLN A 12 -4.65 6.76 -9.04
CA GLN A 12 -5.04 5.53 -8.36
C GLN A 12 -5.26 5.82 -6.87
N ILE A 13 -6.41 5.42 -6.34
CA ILE A 13 -6.74 5.61 -4.94
C ILE A 13 -6.19 4.42 -4.15
N TRP A 14 -5.55 4.70 -3.02
CA TRP A 14 -4.93 3.67 -2.19
C TRP A 14 -5.90 2.55 -1.80
N THR A 15 -7.10 2.92 -1.36
CA THR A 15 -8.14 1.98 -0.89
C THR A 15 -8.76 1.14 -2.00
N GLU A 16 -8.57 1.49 -3.27
CA GLU A 16 -9.00 0.66 -4.42
C GLU A 16 -8.08 -0.56 -4.61
N HIS A 17 -6.80 -0.42 -4.25
CA HIS A 17 -5.79 -1.43 -4.53
C HIS A 17 -5.25 -2.12 -3.29
N PHE A 18 -5.37 -1.50 -2.12
CA PHE A 18 -4.75 -1.97 -0.89
C PHE A 18 -5.73 -1.96 0.28
N THR A 19 -5.60 -2.96 1.15
CA THR A 19 -6.14 -2.96 2.51
C THR A 19 -5.00 -3.21 3.50
N ILE A 20 -5.25 -3.03 4.79
CA ILE A 20 -4.28 -3.44 5.82
C ILE A 20 -4.95 -4.30 6.86
N LYS A 21 -4.27 -5.40 7.20
CA LYS A 21 -4.69 -6.34 8.24
C LYS A 21 -3.48 -6.68 9.10
N ASN A 22 -3.61 -6.56 10.42
CA ASN A 22 -2.54 -6.85 11.37
C ASN A 22 -1.20 -6.18 11.05
N GLY A 23 -1.24 -4.95 10.51
CA GLY A 23 -0.04 -4.22 10.12
C GLY A 23 0.66 -4.75 8.86
N GLU A 24 -0.02 -5.50 8.00
CA GLU A 24 0.44 -5.87 6.64
C GLU A 24 -0.40 -5.15 5.58
N ILE A 25 0.23 -4.54 4.58
CA ILE A 25 -0.45 -3.97 3.41
C ILE A 25 -0.70 -5.10 2.42
N ILE A 26 -1.97 -5.43 2.20
CA ILE A 26 -2.39 -6.51 1.30
C ILE A 26 -2.94 -5.87 0.03
N GLY A 27 -2.39 -6.24 -1.11
CA GLY A 27 -2.95 -5.88 -2.41
C GLY A 27 -4.23 -6.67 -2.68
N ILE A 28 -5.36 -5.99 -2.88
CA ILE A 28 -6.68 -6.60 -3.15
C ILE A 28 -7.00 -6.69 -4.65
N THR A 29 -6.09 -6.19 -5.49
CA THR A 29 -6.13 -6.29 -6.95
C THR A 29 -4.77 -6.79 -7.45
N SER A 30 -4.68 -7.29 -8.68
CA SER A 30 -3.40 -7.74 -9.26
C SER A 30 -2.34 -6.63 -9.29
N ILE A 31 -2.76 -5.38 -9.54
CA ILE A 31 -1.88 -4.20 -9.48
C ILE A 31 -1.37 -4.01 -8.06
N GLY A 32 -2.27 -4.02 -7.06
CA GLY A 32 -1.90 -3.87 -5.65
C GLY A 32 -0.98 -5.00 -5.17
N GLU A 33 -1.25 -6.24 -5.57
CA GLU A 33 -0.46 -7.40 -5.16
C GLU A 33 0.98 -7.30 -5.71
N ALA A 34 1.12 -7.05 -7.01
CA ALA A 34 2.42 -6.84 -7.64
C ALA A 34 3.16 -5.64 -7.02
N THR A 35 2.46 -4.53 -6.81
CA THR A 35 3.03 -3.31 -6.21
C THR A 35 3.49 -3.54 -4.78
N SER A 36 2.72 -4.26 -3.96
CA SER A 36 3.06 -4.54 -2.55
C SER A 36 4.37 -5.31 -2.41
N ARG A 37 4.62 -6.23 -3.35
CA ARG A 37 5.88 -6.99 -3.47
C ARG A 37 7.01 -6.13 -4.01
N LEU A 38 6.78 -5.49 -5.16
CA LEU A 38 7.81 -4.70 -5.86
C LEU A 38 8.37 -3.57 -4.98
N LEU A 39 7.50 -2.91 -4.20
CA LEU A 39 7.87 -1.82 -3.32
C LEU A 39 8.20 -2.27 -1.89
N MET A 40 8.18 -3.58 -1.63
CA MET A 40 8.53 -4.18 -0.34
C MET A 40 7.80 -3.51 0.84
N PHE A 41 6.48 -3.33 0.72
CA PHE A 41 5.67 -2.66 1.74
C PHE A 41 5.67 -3.40 3.08
N ASN A 42 5.88 -4.72 3.06
CA ASN A 42 5.77 -5.60 4.22
C ASN A 42 7.13 -6.16 4.68
N THR A 43 8.20 -5.36 4.67
CA THR A 43 9.40 -5.77 5.42
C THR A 43 9.05 -5.94 6.91
N ALA A 44 9.69 -6.89 7.58
CA ALA A 44 9.37 -7.21 8.97
C ALA A 44 9.43 -6.00 9.92
N SER A 45 10.39 -5.09 9.70
CA SER A 45 10.49 -3.84 10.45
C SER A 45 9.29 -2.92 10.24
N ARG A 46 8.84 -2.74 8.98
CA ARG A 46 7.68 -1.89 8.64
C ARG A 46 6.37 -2.46 9.16
N VAL A 47 6.20 -3.78 9.12
CA VAL A 47 5.02 -4.46 9.69
C VAL A 47 4.97 -4.23 11.20
N ARG A 48 6.09 -4.45 11.90
CA ARG A 48 6.18 -4.24 13.35
C ARG A 48 5.91 -2.79 13.75
N SER A 49 6.46 -1.81 13.03
CA SER A 49 6.18 -0.39 13.28
C SER A 49 4.69 -0.07 13.10
N ARG A 50 4.04 -0.57 12.04
CA ARG A 50 2.60 -0.34 11.84
C ARG A 50 1.76 -1.02 12.91
N GLN A 51 2.08 -2.24 13.32
CA GLN A 51 1.41 -2.91 14.43
C GLN A 51 1.48 -2.09 15.71
N LEU A 52 2.66 -1.56 16.07
CA LEU A 52 2.83 -0.72 17.25
C LEU A 52 1.96 0.55 17.17
N LEU A 53 1.96 1.24 16.03
CA LEU A 53 1.18 2.45 15.85
C LEU A 53 -0.33 2.17 15.87
N ILE A 54 -0.78 1.05 15.31
CA ILE A 54 -2.18 0.60 15.38
C ILE A 54 -2.58 0.35 16.83
N THR A 55 -1.76 -0.38 17.60
CA THR A 55 -2.00 -0.62 19.03
C THR A 55 -2.09 0.69 19.82
N GLN A 56 -1.29 1.69 19.46
CA GLN A 56 -1.31 3.02 20.07
C GLN A 56 -2.43 3.93 19.56
N LYS A 57 -3.25 3.48 18.58
CA LYS A 57 -4.25 4.29 17.88
C LYS A 57 -3.66 5.55 17.21
N LEU A 58 -2.41 5.45 16.76
CA LEU A 58 -1.70 6.50 16.02
C LEU A 58 -1.63 6.19 14.52
N TYR A 59 -2.28 5.13 14.07
CA TYR A 59 -2.35 4.73 12.68
C TYR A 59 -3.79 4.42 12.31
N TYR A 60 -4.28 5.16 11.32
CA TYR A 60 -5.63 5.06 10.78
C TYR A 60 -5.53 4.70 9.31
N LEU A 61 -6.46 3.87 8.84
CA LEU A 61 -6.61 3.47 7.44
C LEU A 61 -8.06 3.56 7.03
#